data_AF-A0A3D5VGW3-F1
#
_entry.id   AF-A0A3D5VGW3-F1
#
_cell.length_a   1.000
_cell.length_b   1.000
_cell.length_c   1.000
_cell.angle_alpha   90.00
_cell.angle_beta   90.00
_cell.angle_gamma   90.00
#
_symmetry.space_group_name_H-M   'P 1'
#
loop_
_entity.id
_entity.type
_entity.pdbx_description
1 polymer ?
#
loop_
_entity_poly.entity_id
_entity_poly.type
_entity_poly.pdbx_seq_one_letter_code
_entity_poly.pdbx_strand_id
1 'polypeptide(L)'
;MVIMQRYRPTWADINLGNIAYNVKGFRKHIPGPTRLMAVVKADGYGHGAAEVARAALAAGADWLAVALVEEGILLRQAGLAAPILILGYLPPESLSAVIQYRLTPGITDLSTLLMLEDEARRQRRKVGIHLKVDTGMGRLGPRGTDSLDLVRRVLASTHLELEGVFTHFATADEEDKGFTSAQLDKFKRIVETIKKD
;
A
#
# COMPACT_ATOMS: atom_id res chain seq x y z
N MET A 1 -5.33 19.09 -22.92
CA MET A 1 -5.27 17.64 -23.17
C MET A 1 -4.90 17.46 -24.64
N VAL A 2 -3.70 16.98 -24.95
CA VAL A 2 -3.30 16.73 -26.34
C VAL A 2 -3.95 15.40 -26.73
N ILE A 3 -4.97 15.45 -27.59
CA ILE A 3 -5.52 14.23 -28.18
C ILE A 3 -4.50 13.77 -29.21
N MET A 4 -3.72 12.74 -28.86
CA MET A 4 -2.77 12.12 -29.77
C MET A 4 -3.54 11.51 -30.94
N GLN A 5 -3.27 11.96 -32.16
CA GLN A 5 -3.94 11.43 -33.36
C GLN A 5 -3.62 9.92 -33.47
N ARG A 6 -4.65 9.07 -33.28
CA ARG A 6 -4.51 7.62 -33.33
C ARG A 6 -4.73 7.14 -34.77
N TYR A 7 -3.68 6.56 -35.37
CA TYR A 7 -3.76 5.99 -36.73
C TYR A 7 -4.15 4.50 -36.75
N ARG A 8 -4.05 3.80 -35.61
CA ARG A 8 -4.39 2.37 -35.50
C ARG A 8 -5.80 2.20 -34.91
N PRO A 9 -6.67 1.36 -35.49
CA PRO A 9 -8.04 1.13 -35.02
C PRO A 9 -8.12 0.09 -33.88
N THR A 10 -7.12 0.04 -33.00
CA THR A 10 -7.09 -0.89 -31.86
C THR A 10 -7.02 -0.09 -30.58
N TRP A 11 -7.98 -0.30 -29.68
CA TRP A 11 -8.02 0.35 -28.37
C TRP A 11 -8.68 -0.55 -27.34
N ALA A 12 -8.39 -0.28 -26.07
CA ALA A 12 -9.21 -0.74 -24.94
C ALA A 12 -10.09 0.43 -24.49
N ASP A 13 -11.40 0.17 -24.36
CA ASP A 13 -12.34 1.13 -23.79
C ASP A 13 -12.55 0.79 -22.31
N ILE A 14 -12.28 1.77 -21.44
CA ILE A 14 -12.30 1.60 -20.00
C ILE A 14 -13.50 2.33 -19.42
N ASN A 15 -14.51 1.58 -18.99
CA ASN A 15 -15.68 2.16 -18.35
C ASN A 15 -15.41 2.48 -16.87
N LEU A 16 -15.09 3.73 -16.57
CA LEU A 16 -14.87 4.21 -15.19
C LEU A 16 -16.13 4.13 -14.31
N GLY A 17 -17.33 4.10 -14.91
CA GLY A 17 -18.58 3.84 -14.21
C GLY A 17 -18.60 2.45 -13.56
N ASN A 18 -17.99 1.44 -14.20
CA ASN A 18 -17.88 0.09 -13.63
C ASN A 18 -16.89 0.06 -12.45
N ILE A 19 -15.80 0.83 -12.51
CA ILE A 19 -14.89 1.00 -11.37
C ILE A 19 -15.65 1.59 -10.18
N ALA A 20 -16.40 2.67 -10.40
CA ALA A 20 -17.18 3.32 -9.36
C ALA A 20 -18.28 2.40 -8.80
N TYR A 21 -18.96 1.62 -9.66
CA TYR A 21 -19.94 0.62 -9.25
C TYR A 21 -19.32 -0.44 -8.33
N ASN A 22 -18.16 -0.99 -8.71
CA ASN A 22 -17.48 -2.01 -7.93
C ASN A 22 -17.00 -1.49 -6.57
N VAL A 23 -16.44 -0.28 -6.52
CA VAL A 23 -16.01 0.34 -5.25
C VAL A 23 -17.21 0.56 -4.32
N LYS A 24 -18.34 1.06 -4.83
CA LYS A 24 -19.59 1.16 -4.05
C LYS A 24 -20.08 -0.22 -3.59
N GLY A 25 -19.91 -1.24 -4.42
CA GLY A 25 -20.15 -2.64 -4.07
C GLY A 25 -19.34 -3.07 -2.85
N PHE A 26 -18.01 -2.96 -2.91
CA PHE A 26 -17.14 -3.25 -1.76
C PHE A 26 -17.54 -2.46 -0.53
N ARG A 27 -17.86 -1.18 -0.69
CA ARG A 27 -18.24 -0.33 0.43
C ARG A 27 -19.47 -0.81 1.20
N LYS A 28 -20.43 -1.44 0.51
CA LYS A 28 -21.64 -2.02 1.11
C LYS A 28 -21.36 -3.31 1.89
N HIS A 29 -20.30 -4.03 1.56
CA HIS A 29 -19.99 -5.35 2.14
C HIS A 29 -18.98 -5.30 3.27
N ILE A 30 -18.33 -4.16 3.51
CA ILE A 30 -17.38 -3.99 4.61
C ILE A 30 -17.98 -3.10 5.72
N PRO A 31 -17.61 -3.31 6.99
CA PRO A 31 -18.08 -2.49 8.10
C PRO A 31 -17.81 -0.98 7.88
N GLY A 32 -18.69 -0.13 8.42
CA GLY A 32 -18.60 1.33 8.28
C GLY A 32 -17.23 1.93 8.66
N PRO A 33 -16.62 1.54 9.79
CA PRO A 33 -15.30 2.04 10.20
C PRO A 33 -14.12 1.54 9.36
N THR A 34 -14.30 0.46 8.58
CA THR A 34 -13.21 -0.15 7.81
C THR A 34 -12.90 0.72 6.60
N ARG A 35 -11.66 1.20 6.45
CA ARG A 35 -11.22 1.95 5.26
C ARG A 35 -11.08 1.02 4.04
N LEU A 36 -11.36 1.54 2.86
CA LEU A 36 -11.19 0.86 1.58
C LEU A 36 -9.98 1.43 0.81
N MET A 37 -9.06 0.56 0.43
CA MET A 37 -7.87 0.93 -0.33
C MET A 37 -7.99 0.41 -1.77
N ALA A 38 -7.93 1.30 -2.75
CA ALA A 38 -7.88 0.92 -4.16
C ALA A 38 -6.43 0.68 -4.60
N VAL A 39 -6.10 -0.57 -4.94
CA VAL A 39 -4.76 -0.92 -5.44
C VAL A 39 -4.73 -0.66 -6.94
N VAL A 40 -3.93 0.31 -7.38
CA VAL A 40 -3.86 0.81 -8.77
C VAL A 40 -2.47 0.66 -9.39
N LYS A 41 -1.68 -0.30 -8.87
CA LYS A 41 -0.41 -0.71 -9.47
C LYS A 41 -0.57 -1.21 -10.92
N ALA A 42 0.55 -1.35 -11.62
CA ALA A 42 0.63 -1.78 -13.02
C ALA A 42 -0.31 -0.96 -13.92
N ASP A 43 -0.22 0.37 -13.81
CA ASP A 43 -1.07 1.32 -14.53
C ASP A 43 -2.58 1.07 -14.32
N GLY A 44 -3.01 0.92 -13.06
CA GLY A 44 -4.41 0.58 -12.76
C GLY A 44 -4.79 -0.79 -13.31
N TYR A 45 -3.88 -1.76 -13.25
CA TYR A 45 -4.04 -3.07 -13.89
C TYR A 45 -4.26 -2.95 -15.41
N GLY A 46 -3.59 -2.01 -16.07
CA GLY A 46 -3.68 -1.72 -17.51
C GLY A 46 -4.87 -0.85 -17.93
N HIS A 47 -5.61 -0.27 -16.97
CA HIS A 47 -6.80 0.54 -17.23
C HIS A 47 -6.55 2.06 -17.13
N GLY A 48 -5.31 2.48 -16.81
CA GLY A 48 -4.94 3.88 -16.57
C GLY A 48 -5.00 4.22 -15.08
N ALA A 49 -3.83 4.28 -14.42
CA ALA A 49 -3.75 4.42 -12.96
C ALA A 49 -4.42 5.69 -12.44
N ALA A 50 -4.21 6.83 -13.09
CA ALA A 50 -4.73 8.11 -12.61
C ALA A 50 -6.26 8.17 -12.73
N GLU A 51 -6.80 7.75 -13.86
CA GLU A 51 -8.23 7.71 -14.16
C GLU A 51 -8.96 6.74 -13.23
N VAL A 52 -8.43 5.52 -13.08
CA VAL A 52 -8.98 4.52 -12.15
C VAL A 52 -8.92 5.01 -10.71
N ALA A 53 -7.80 5.60 -10.28
CA ALA A 53 -7.66 6.10 -8.93
C ALA A 53 -8.66 7.24 -8.63
N ARG A 54 -8.87 8.19 -9.56
CA ARG A 54 -9.89 9.23 -9.40
C ARG A 54 -11.30 8.64 -9.30
N ALA A 55 -11.63 7.71 -10.18
CA ALA A 55 -12.94 7.05 -10.17
C ALA A 55 -13.18 6.29 -8.85
N ALA A 56 -12.16 5.59 -8.35
CA ALA A 56 -12.23 4.86 -7.10
C ALA A 56 -12.37 5.77 -5.89
N LEU A 57 -11.57 6.85 -5.79
CA LEU A 57 -11.68 7.83 -4.71
C LEU A 57 -13.05 8.53 -4.70
N ALA A 58 -13.52 8.98 -5.87
CA ALA A 58 -14.85 9.60 -6.00
C ALA A 58 -16.00 8.63 -5.62
N ALA A 59 -15.78 7.32 -5.73
CA ALA A 59 -16.74 6.29 -5.37
C ALA A 59 -16.65 5.82 -3.91
N GLY A 60 -15.69 6.32 -3.13
CA GLY A 60 -15.56 6.04 -1.69
C GLY A 60 -14.39 5.16 -1.28
N ALA A 61 -13.34 5.05 -2.11
CA ALA A 61 -12.04 4.58 -1.63
C ALA A 61 -11.38 5.67 -0.76
N ASP A 62 -10.77 5.27 0.35
CA ASP A 62 -10.12 6.16 1.31
C ASP A 62 -8.62 6.30 1.03
N TRP A 63 -8.02 5.25 0.48
CA TRP A 63 -6.58 5.11 0.23
C TRP A 63 -6.32 4.59 -1.17
N LEU A 64 -5.12 4.84 -1.67
CA LEU A 64 -4.56 4.19 -2.84
C LEU A 64 -3.37 3.32 -2.44
N ALA A 65 -3.07 2.33 -3.26
CA ALA A 65 -1.82 1.60 -3.16
C ALA A 65 -1.24 1.24 -4.52
N VAL A 66 0.08 1.20 -4.57
CA VAL A 66 0.87 0.90 -5.77
C VAL A 66 1.99 -0.08 -5.42
N ALA A 67 2.66 -0.64 -6.42
CA ALA A 67 3.78 -1.54 -6.22
C ALA A 67 5.10 -0.78 -6.10
N LEU A 68 5.26 0.29 -6.90
CA LEU A 68 6.53 1.01 -7.07
C LEU A 68 6.42 2.48 -6.66
N VAL A 69 7.56 3.10 -6.36
CA VAL A 69 7.63 4.52 -5.99
C VAL A 69 7.24 5.41 -7.17
N GLU A 70 7.66 5.06 -8.38
CA GLU A 70 7.38 5.76 -9.63
C GLU A 70 5.87 5.83 -9.91
N GLU A 71 5.14 4.75 -9.64
CA GLU A 71 3.68 4.73 -9.75
C GLU A 71 3.04 5.73 -8.78
N GLY A 72 3.55 5.81 -7.54
CA GLY A 72 3.10 6.79 -6.56
C GLY A 72 3.40 8.23 -6.96
N ILE A 73 4.58 8.46 -7.54
CA ILE A 73 4.98 9.77 -8.09
C ILE A 73 4.04 10.18 -9.22
N LEU A 74 3.72 9.29 -10.15
CA LEU A 74 2.79 9.56 -11.25
C LEU A 74 1.40 9.97 -10.72
N LEU A 75 0.89 9.28 -9.70
CA LEU A 75 -0.38 9.66 -9.06
C LEU A 75 -0.30 11.04 -8.38
N ARG A 76 0.82 11.37 -7.72
CA ARG A 76 1.03 12.71 -7.13
C ARG A 76 1.11 13.80 -8.18
N GLN A 77 1.81 13.56 -9.29
CA GLN A 77 1.90 14.49 -10.42
C GLN A 77 0.56 14.67 -11.13
N ALA A 78 -0.28 13.64 -11.14
CA ALA A 78 -1.68 13.74 -11.54
C ALA A 78 -2.55 14.50 -10.50
N GLY A 79 -1.99 15.00 -9.41
CA GLY A 79 -2.70 15.81 -8.42
C GLY A 79 -3.59 15.00 -7.46
N LEU A 80 -3.36 13.69 -7.33
CA LEU A 80 -4.05 12.90 -6.31
C LEU A 80 -3.42 13.14 -4.93
N ALA A 81 -4.24 13.59 -3.97
CA ALA A 81 -3.81 13.93 -2.62
C ALA A 81 -4.12 12.84 -1.57
N ALA A 82 -4.90 11.81 -1.92
CA ALA A 82 -5.20 10.70 -1.01
C ALA A 82 -3.92 10.00 -0.53
N PRO A 83 -3.90 9.36 0.65
CA PRO A 83 -2.77 8.55 1.08
C PRO A 83 -2.45 7.45 0.05
N ILE A 84 -1.16 7.21 -0.21
CA ILE A 84 -0.69 6.23 -1.19
C ILE A 84 0.31 5.31 -0.50
N LEU A 85 -0.05 4.05 -0.33
CA LEU A 85 0.83 3.02 0.22
C LEU A 85 1.65 2.35 -0.88
N ILE A 86 2.97 2.27 -0.68
CA ILE A 86 3.85 1.43 -1.51
C ILE A 86 3.89 0.01 -0.93
N LEU A 87 3.37 -0.97 -1.68
CA LEU A 87 3.23 -2.36 -1.21
C LEU A 87 4.49 -3.21 -1.44
N GLY A 88 5.36 -2.75 -2.35
CA GLY A 88 6.54 -3.43 -2.82
C GLY A 88 7.81 -3.08 -2.05
N TYR A 89 8.94 -3.56 -2.58
CA TYR A 89 10.27 -3.22 -2.09
C TYR A 89 10.59 -1.74 -2.34
N LEU A 90 11.40 -1.15 -1.46
CA LEU A 90 11.88 0.23 -1.57
C LEU A 90 13.39 0.23 -1.80
N PRO A 91 13.85 0.53 -3.02
CA PRO A 91 15.27 0.74 -3.27
C PRO A 91 15.79 1.93 -2.42
N PRO A 92 17.00 1.86 -1.84
CA PRO A 92 17.56 2.94 -1.03
C PRO A 92 17.54 4.32 -1.72
N GLU A 93 17.81 4.35 -3.02
CA GLU A 93 17.81 5.55 -3.86
C GLU A 93 16.42 6.20 -3.98
N SER A 94 15.35 5.45 -3.73
CA SER A 94 13.97 5.92 -3.82
C SER A 94 13.48 6.61 -2.55
N LEU A 95 14.16 6.44 -1.41
CA LEU A 95 13.68 6.88 -0.09
C LEU A 95 13.51 8.41 -0.01
N SER A 96 14.42 9.16 -0.62
CA SER A 96 14.29 10.62 -0.72
C SER A 96 13.01 11.02 -1.43
N ALA A 97 12.67 10.33 -2.54
CA ALA A 97 11.45 10.57 -3.30
C ALA A 97 10.19 10.16 -2.54
N VAL A 98 10.20 9.04 -1.82
CA VAL A 98 9.09 8.61 -0.94
C VAL A 98 8.67 9.76 -0.01
N ILE A 99 9.65 10.41 0.64
CA ILE A 99 9.38 11.52 1.56
C ILE A 99 8.92 12.78 0.81
N GLN A 100 9.61 13.16 -0.26
CA GLN A 100 9.30 14.36 -1.04
C GLN A 100 7.88 14.32 -1.61
N TYR A 101 7.46 13.16 -2.13
CA TYR A 101 6.14 12.95 -2.71
C TYR A 101 5.08 12.51 -1.70
N ARG A 102 5.41 12.48 -0.39
CA ARG A 102 4.50 12.09 0.69
C ARG A 102 3.81 10.75 0.41
N LEU A 103 4.60 9.76 0.06
CA LEU A 103 4.16 8.37 -0.12
C LEU A 103 4.33 7.64 1.22
N THR A 104 3.43 6.73 1.54
CA THR A 104 3.51 5.89 2.74
C THR A 104 4.31 4.63 2.37
N PRO A 105 5.52 4.42 2.92
CA PRO A 105 6.32 3.22 2.64
C PRO A 105 5.79 1.99 3.38
N GLY A 106 5.69 0.87 2.66
CA GLY A 106 5.55 -0.46 3.23
C GLY A 106 6.92 -1.05 3.56
N ILE A 107 7.29 -1.08 4.84
CA ILE A 107 8.60 -1.55 5.29
C ILE A 107 8.60 -3.06 5.51
N THR A 108 9.63 -3.72 4.99
CA THR A 108 9.75 -5.19 4.96
C THR A 108 10.95 -5.74 5.72
N ASP A 109 11.90 -4.88 6.11
CA ASP A 109 13.14 -5.27 6.75
C ASP A 109 13.77 -4.09 7.52
N LEU A 110 14.67 -4.41 8.45
CA LEU A 110 15.31 -3.44 9.34
C LEU A 110 16.26 -2.49 8.60
N SER A 111 16.91 -2.94 7.52
CA SER A 111 17.88 -2.14 6.77
C SER A 111 17.18 -0.97 6.07
N THR A 112 16.09 -1.26 5.37
CA THR A 112 15.24 -0.25 4.72
C THR A 112 14.66 0.72 5.75
N LEU A 113 14.23 0.23 6.91
CA LEU A 113 13.72 1.06 8.00
C LEU A 113 14.77 2.08 8.50
N LEU A 114 15.99 1.60 8.73
CA LEU A 114 17.13 2.38 9.17
C LEU A 114 17.48 3.51 8.19
N MET A 115 17.56 3.16 6.90
CA MET A 115 17.86 4.12 5.85
C MET A 115 16.76 5.16 5.71
N LEU A 116 15.48 4.75 5.83
CA LEU A 116 14.36 5.69 5.80
C LEU A 116 14.39 6.65 6.99
N GLU A 117 14.71 6.18 8.19
CA GLU A 117 14.84 7.03 9.38
C GLU A 117 15.93 8.09 9.22
N ASP A 118 17.10 7.70 8.70
CA ASP A 118 18.19 8.64 8.43
C ASP A 118 17.79 9.70 7.40
N GLU A 119 17.12 9.28 6.33
CA GLU A 119 16.64 10.17 5.29
C GLU A 119 15.53 11.12 5.79
N ALA A 120 14.62 10.63 6.63
CA ALA A 120 13.59 11.44 7.30
C ALA A 120 14.22 12.49 8.23
N ARG A 121 15.24 12.09 9.00
CA ARG A 121 16.03 13.00 9.83
C ARG A 121 16.72 14.08 8.99
N ARG A 122 17.39 13.70 7.91
CA ARG A 122 18.07 14.63 6.98
C ARG A 122 17.11 15.64 6.38
N GLN A 123 15.91 15.21 5.98
CA GLN A 123 14.86 16.07 5.44
C GLN A 123 14.06 16.83 6.52
N ARG A 124 14.30 16.56 7.81
CA ARG A 124 13.53 17.10 8.95
C ARG A 124 12.02 16.85 8.79
N ARG A 125 11.67 15.64 8.38
CA ARG A 125 10.28 15.18 8.22
C ARG A 125 10.00 14.04 9.18
N LYS A 126 8.73 13.94 9.57
CA LYS A 126 8.18 12.72 10.16
C LYS A 126 7.50 11.93 9.05
N VAL A 127 7.76 10.62 9.00
CA VAL A 127 7.23 9.73 7.95
C VAL A 127 6.35 8.66 8.59
N GLY A 128 5.08 8.63 8.19
CA GLY A 128 4.19 7.53 8.52
C GLY A 128 4.51 6.31 7.68
N ILE A 129 4.60 5.13 8.31
CA ILE A 129 5.02 3.88 7.68
C ILE A 129 4.03 2.76 7.98
N HIS A 130 3.94 1.80 7.07
CA HIS A 130 3.24 0.54 7.31
C HIS A 130 4.25 -0.60 7.40
N LEU A 131 4.17 -1.44 8.44
CA LEU A 131 4.99 -2.64 8.54
C LEU A 131 4.31 -3.81 7.83
N LYS A 132 4.99 -4.42 6.88
CA LYS A 132 4.54 -5.63 6.22
C LYS A 132 5.15 -6.84 6.89
N VAL A 133 4.32 -7.75 7.40
CA VAL A 133 4.76 -9.00 8.04
C VAL A 133 4.41 -10.22 7.20
N ASP A 134 5.30 -11.22 7.14
CA ASP A 134 5.06 -12.45 6.40
C ASP A 134 4.40 -13.52 7.27
N THR A 135 3.14 -13.79 6.97
CA THR A 135 2.34 -14.81 7.64
C THR A 135 2.27 -16.13 6.88
N GLY A 136 2.79 -16.21 5.66
CA GLY A 136 2.70 -17.40 4.82
C GLY A 136 2.80 -17.16 3.31
N MET A 137 2.79 -15.91 2.84
CA MET A 137 2.93 -15.59 1.40
C MET A 137 4.35 -15.87 0.90
N GLY A 138 5.37 -15.75 1.76
CA GLY A 138 6.74 -16.11 1.41
C GLY A 138 7.44 -15.18 0.43
N ARG A 139 6.97 -13.93 0.31
CA ARG A 139 7.51 -12.96 -0.66
C ARG A 139 8.25 -11.79 -0.01
N LEU A 140 7.65 -11.13 0.98
CA LEU A 140 8.17 -9.91 1.60
C LEU A 140 7.70 -9.80 3.05
N GLY A 141 8.54 -9.22 3.90
CA GLY A 141 8.28 -8.96 5.32
C GLY A 141 8.99 -9.95 6.24
N PRO A 142 9.31 -9.54 7.49
CA PRO A 142 9.91 -10.41 8.46
C PRO A 142 8.92 -11.50 8.91
N ARG A 143 9.45 -12.56 9.51
CA ARG A 143 8.69 -13.66 10.09
C ARG A 143 8.97 -13.75 11.58
N GLY A 144 7.99 -14.25 12.33
CA GLY A 144 8.18 -14.54 13.76
C GLY A 144 8.58 -13.29 14.55
N THR A 145 9.57 -13.45 15.44
CA THR A 145 10.04 -12.40 16.36
C THR A 145 10.66 -11.19 15.67
N ASP A 146 11.28 -11.38 14.51
CA ASP A 146 11.87 -10.28 13.72
C ASP A 146 10.83 -9.20 13.40
N SER A 147 9.55 -9.59 13.26
CA SER A 147 8.45 -8.65 13.04
C SER A 147 8.24 -7.71 14.22
N LEU A 148 8.42 -8.20 15.44
CA LEU A 148 8.26 -7.42 16.67
C LEU A 148 9.46 -6.50 16.89
N ASP A 149 10.66 -6.94 16.54
CA ASP A 149 11.87 -6.11 16.64
C ASP A 149 11.79 -4.90 15.72
N LEU A 150 11.27 -5.08 14.49
CA LEU A 150 10.96 -3.96 13.60
C LEU A 150 9.93 -3.00 14.22
N VAL A 151 8.86 -3.52 14.81
CA VAL A 151 7.83 -2.68 15.45
C VAL A 151 8.43 -1.84 16.58
N ARG A 152 9.14 -2.47 17.51
CA ARG A 152 9.77 -1.78 18.64
C ARG A 152 10.74 -0.72 18.18
N ARG A 153 11.47 -0.99 17.10
CA ARG A 153 12.36 -0.02 16.49
C ARG A 153 11.61 1.21 15.95
N VAL A 154 10.47 1.01 15.29
CA VAL A 154 9.63 2.13 14.81
C VAL A 154 9.07 2.92 15.99
N LEU A 155 8.57 2.25 17.02
CA LEU A 155 7.99 2.90 18.22
C LEU A 155 9.02 3.74 18.98
N ALA A 156 10.30 3.35 18.96
CA ALA A 156 11.40 4.11 19.55
C ALA A 156 11.87 5.31 18.69
N SER A 157 11.40 5.43 17.45
CA SER A 157 11.80 6.50 16.54
C SER A 157 11.05 7.80 16.81
N THR A 158 11.74 8.94 16.67
CA THR A 158 11.11 10.27 16.68
C THR A 158 10.82 10.80 15.27
N HIS A 159 11.34 10.13 14.24
CA HIS A 159 11.19 10.51 12.82
C HIS A 159 10.23 9.61 12.06
N LEU A 160 9.89 8.45 12.60
CA LEU A 160 8.94 7.53 12.01
C LEU A 160 7.66 7.43 12.85
N GLU A 161 6.56 7.07 12.20
CA GLU A 161 5.28 6.81 12.85
C GLU A 161 4.69 5.52 12.31
N LEU A 162 4.32 4.59 13.20
CA LEU A 162 3.66 3.36 12.82
C LEU A 162 2.18 3.64 12.52
N GLU A 163 1.83 3.85 11.25
CA GLU A 163 0.44 4.08 10.82
C GLU A 163 -0.35 2.78 10.70
N GLY A 164 0.33 1.67 10.41
CA GLY A 164 -0.33 0.39 10.23
C GLY A 164 0.62 -0.80 10.17
N VAL A 165 0.02 -1.98 10.29
CA VAL A 165 0.67 -3.28 10.07
C VAL A 165 -0.21 -4.06 9.11
N PHE A 166 0.38 -4.76 8.15
CA PHE A 166 -0.38 -5.57 7.19
C PHE A 166 0.35 -6.85 6.80
N THR A 167 -0.41 -7.79 6.26
CA THR A 167 0.10 -9.02 5.65
C THR A 167 -0.63 -9.28 4.33
N HIS A 168 -0.33 -10.39 3.66
CA HIS A 168 -1.02 -10.79 2.43
C HIS A 168 -1.35 -12.28 2.48
N PHE A 169 -2.60 -12.62 2.17
CA PHE A 169 -3.01 -14.02 2.04
C PHE A 169 -2.50 -14.61 0.73
N ALA A 170 -2.07 -15.87 0.78
CA ALA A 170 -1.61 -16.59 -0.41
C ALA A 170 -2.75 -17.30 -1.15
N THR A 171 -3.78 -17.75 -0.42
CA THR A 171 -4.83 -18.65 -0.93
C THR A 171 -6.24 -18.18 -0.57
N ALA A 172 -6.46 -16.86 -0.48
CA ALA A 172 -7.77 -16.32 -0.08
C ALA A 172 -8.89 -16.61 -1.10
N ASP A 173 -8.52 -16.89 -2.34
CA ASP A 173 -9.37 -17.25 -3.48
C ASP A 173 -9.64 -18.76 -3.60
N GLU A 174 -8.89 -19.61 -2.90
CA GLU A 174 -9.09 -21.07 -2.92
C GLU A 174 -10.31 -21.50 -2.09
N GLU A 175 -10.96 -22.61 -2.44
CA GLU A 175 -12.12 -23.11 -1.69
C GLU A 175 -11.73 -23.52 -0.25
N ASP A 176 -10.60 -24.21 -0.09
CA ASP A 176 -10.04 -24.55 1.22
C ASP A 176 -9.50 -23.30 1.92
N LYS A 177 -10.13 -22.93 3.04
CA LYS A 177 -9.75 -21.76 3.85
C LYS A 177 -8.78 -22.08 4.98
N GLY A 178 -8.29 -23.32 5.09
CA GLY A 178 -7.39 -23.75 6.16
C GLY A 178 -6.12 -22.90 6.25
N PHE A 179 -5.42 -22.71 5.13
CA PHE A 179 -4.19 -21.91 5.10
C PHE A 179 -4.43 -20.42 5.35
N THR A 180 -5.46 -19.84 4.71
CA THR A 180 -5.85 -18.44 4.93
C THR A 180 -6.21 -18.17 6.40
N SER A 181 -6.91 -19.09 7.05
CA SER A 181 -7.25 -18.99 8.48
C SER A 181 -5.99 -19.04 9.36
N ALA A 182 -5.06 -19.94 9.06
CA ALA A 182 -3.79 -20.02 9.76
C ALA A 182 -2.94 -18.73 9.60
N GLN A 183 -2.92 -18.14 8.40
CA GLN A 183 -2.28 -16.84 8.17
C GLN A 183 -2.93 -15.73 9.00
N LEU A 184 -4.27 -15.70 9.06
CA LEU A 184 -5.03 -14.70 9.82
C LEU A 184 -4.75 -14.81 11.32
N ASP A 185 -4.72 -16.02 11.87
CA ASP A 185 -4.43 -16.24 13.29
C ASP A 185 -2.99 -15.87 13.66
N LYS A 186 -2.04 -16.12 12.76
CA LYS A 186 -0.66 -15.65 12.93
C LYS A 186 -0.60 -14.12 12.91
N PHE A 187 -1.32 -13.48 12.00
CA PHE A 187 -1.39 -12.03 11.92
C PHE A 187 -1.99 -11.40 13.18
N LYS A 188 -3.12 -11.94 13.66
CA LYS A 188 -3.79 -11.48 14.89
C LYS A 188 -2.86 -11.55 16.10
N ARG A 189 -2.14 -12.67 16.27
CA ARG A 189 -1.16 -12.83 17.36
C ARG A 189 -0.05 -11.77 17.33
N ILE A 190 0.48 -11.46 16.14
CA ILE A 190 1.45 -10.38 15.97
C ILE A 190 0.84 -9.04 16.40
N VAL A 191 -0.34 -8.69 15.88
CA VAL A 191 -1.02 -7.42 16.21
C VAL A 191 -1.36 -7.32 17.70
N GLU A 192 -1.80 -8.39 18.34
CA GLU A 192 -2.08 -8.43 19.78
C GLU A 192 -0.82 -8.22 20.62
N THR A 193 0.32 -8.72 20.16
CA THR A 193 1.61 -8.50 20.84
C THR A 193 2.03 -7.05 20.71
N ILE A 194 1.91 -6.47 19.51
CA ILE A 194 2.22 -5.06 19.25
C ILE A 194 1.38 -4.12 20.11
N LYS A 195 0.09 -4.41 20.31
CA LYS A 195 -0.80 -3.57 21.14
C LYS A 195 -0.44 -3.54 22.62
N LYS A 196 0.40 -4.47 23.10
CA LYS A 196 0.83 -4.55 24.50
C LYS A 196 2.15 -3.83 24.75
N ASP A 197 2.93 -3.57 23.70
CA ASP A 197 4.16 -2.77 23.74
C ASP A 197 3.79 -1.27 23.73
#